data_AF-A0A520MDM9-F1
#
_entry.id   AF-A0A520MDM9-F1
#
_cell.length_a   1.000
_cell.length_b   1.000
_cell.length_c   1.000
_cell.angle_alpha   90.00
_cell.angle_beta   90.00
_cell.angle_gamma   90.00
#
_symmetry.space_group_name_H-M   'P 1'
#
loop_
_entity.id
_entity.type
_entity.pdbx_description
1 polymer ?
#
loop_
_entity_poly.entity_id
_entity_poly.type
_entity_poly.pdbx_seq_one_letter_code
_entity_poly.pdbx_strand_id
1 'polypeptide(L)'
;MLSVDQAINALIKQSSVLVDVESISVAESSGRVLAEDVIASIDVPPADNSAMDGYTFCYKDASENQFILAVSQRIPAGSSPTRLESGTAARIFTGAEIPEGANCVAMQENCSEIDGSVVLDSKAVIDGNIRPRGQDVASGATILTKGRHIRAAEMGLLASQGINKVSVYQRLKVAVFSTGDELIESGHKLQSGQIYNSNQPMLMGLLKDLDME
;
A
#
# COMPACT_ATOMS: atom_id res chain seq x y z
N MET A 1 12.37 -31.39 33.48
CA MET A 1 11.71 -30.09 33.18
C MET A 1 12.16 -29.64 31.81
N LEU A 2 11.25 -29.15 30.98
CA LEU A 2 11.59 -28.49 29.71
C LEU A 2 12.03 -27.05 30.01
N SER A 3 12.90 -26.48 29.17
CA SER A 3 13.08 -25.03 29.14
C SER A 3 11.84 -24.35 28.57
N VAL A 4 11.69 -23.04 28.82
CA VAL A 4 10.61 -22.23 28.26
C VAL A 4 10.58 -22.34 26.73
N ASP A 5 11.73 -22.20 26.06
CA ASP A 5 11.84 -22.30 24.60
C ASP A 5 11.46 -23.69 24.08
N GLN A 6 11.84 -24.75 24.80
CA GLN A 6 11.45 -26.11 24.43
C GLN A 6 9.93 -26.30 24.52
N ALA A 7 9.30 -25.77 25.57
CA ALA A 7 7.85 -25.84 25.73
C ALA A 7 7.10 -25.04 24.65
N ILE A 8 7.54 -23.82 24.36
CA ILE A 8 6.95 -22.98 23.30
C ILE A 8 7.06 -23.67 21.93
N ASN A 9 8.24 -24.17 21.58
CA ASN A 9 8.45 -24.85 20.30
C ASN A 9 7.60 -26.13 20.18
N ALA A 10 7.42 -26.88 21.28
CA ALA A 10 6.57 -28.05 21.29
C ALA A 10 5.09 -27.69 21.06
N LEU A 11 4.60 -26.60 21.66
CA LEU A 11 3.24 -26.10 21.45
C LEU A 11 3.02 -25.62 20.02
N ILE A 12 3.95 -24.83 19.46
CA ILE A 12 3.88 -24.33 18.08
C ILE A 12 3.90 -25.50 17.08
N LYS A 13 4.71 -26.53 17.31
CA LYS A 13 4.79 -27.69 16.41
C LYS A 13 3.49 -28.50 16.36
N GLN A 14 2.69 -28.46 17.42
CA GLN A 14 1.42 -29.18 17.53
C GLN A 14 0.21 -28.33 17.14
N SER A 15 0.39 -27.02 16.97
CA SER A 15 -0.71 -26.14 16.56
C SER A 15 -1.00 -26.29 15.07
N SER A 16 -2.25 -26.03 14.71
CA SER A 16 -2.72 -25.95 13.34
C SER A 16 -3.68 -24.78 13.21
N VAL A 17 -3.92 -24.31 11.99
CA VAL A 17 -4.93 -23.29 11.74
C VAL A 17 -6.30 -23.95 11.86
N LEU A 18 -7.05 -23.61 12.91
CA LEU A 18 -8.34 -24.22 13.25
C LEU A 18 -9.54 -23.34 12.90
N VAL A 19 -9.29 -22.11 12.44
CA VAL A 19 -10.32 -21.12 12.14
C VAL A 19 -10.63 -21.10 10.66
N ASP A 20 -11.91 -20.92 10.36
CA ASP A 20 -12.38 -20.73 8.99
C ASP A 20 -11.93 -19.39 8.42
N VAL A 21 -12.17 -19.22 7.12
CA VAL A 21 -11.92 -17.97 6.40
C VAL A 21 -13.22 -17.19 6.29
N GLU A 22 -13.14 -15.88 6.44
CA GLU A 22 -14.24 -14.96 6.16
C GLU A 22 -13.78 -13.81 5.25
N SER A 23 -14.72 -13.23 4.52
CA SER A 23 -14.49 -12.06 3.66
C SER A 23 -15.05 -10.81 4.34
N ILE A 24 -14.18 -9.87 4.68
CA ILE A 24 -14.53 -8.63 5.37
C ILE A 24 -14.11 -7.43 4.54
N SER A 25 -14.62 -6.24 4.89
CA SER A 25 -14.18 -5.00 4.24
C SER A 25 -12.73 -4.67 4.62
N VAL A 26 -12.00 -4.01 3.72
CA VAL A 26 -10.64 -3.52 4.04
C VAL A 26 -10.66 -2.56 5.23
N ALA A 27 -11.73 -1.77 5.39
CA ALA A 27 -11.90 -0.85 6.52
C ALA A 27 -11.95 -1.56 7.88
N GLU A 28 -12.48 -2.80 7.93
CA GLU A 28 -12.60 -3.61 9.15
C GLU A 28 -11.45 -4.62 9.31
N SER A 29 -10.49 -4.62 8.39
CA SER A 29 -9.45 -5.65 8.33
C SER A 29 -8.23 -5.39 9.23
N SER A 30 -8.17 -4.24 9.90
CA SER A 30 -7.06 -3.91 10.79
C SER A 30 -6.92 -4.95 11.92
N GLY A 31 -5.70 -5.45 12.12
CA GLY A 31 -5.39 -6.49 13.12
C GLY A 31 -5.64 -7.92 12.64
N ARG A 32 -6.42 -8.12 11.57
CA ARG A 32 -6.74 -9.44 11.01
C ARG A 32 -5.55 -10.05 10.28
N VAL A 33 -5.61 -11.37 10.07
CA VAL A 33 -4.55 -12.14 9.39
C VAL A 33 -5.07 -12.62 8.04
N LEU A 34 -4.31 -12.35 6.96
CA LEU A 34 -4.66 -12.78 5.61
C LEU A 34 -4.76 -14.31 5.49
N ALA A 35 -5.84 -14.78 4.88
CA ALA A 35 -6.07 -16.20 4.62
C ALA A 35 -5.47 -16.69 3.29
N GLU A 36 -5.15 -15.77 2.39
CA GLU A 36 -4.60 -16.03 1.06
C GLU A 36 -3.58 -14.96 0.65
N ASP A 37 -2.78 -15.27 -0.37
CA ASP A 37 -1.92 -14.29 -1.02
C ASP A 37 -2.79 -13.27 -1.76
N VAL A 38 -2.40 -12.01 -1.71
CA VAL A 38 -3.04 -10.94 -2.47
C VAL A 38 -2.18 -10.65 -3.69
N ILE A 39 -2.81 -10.70 -4.85
CA ILE A 39 -2.18 -10.46 -6.15
C ILE A 39 -2.58 -9.09 -6.68
N ALA A 40 -1.62 -8.33 -7.20
CA ALA A 40 -1.88 -7.05 -7.84
C ALA A 40 -2.79 -7.21 -9.06
N SER A 41 -3.89 -6.47 -9.08
CA SER A 41 -4.86 -6.40 -10.17
C SER A 41 -4.51 -5.38 -11.26
N ILE A 42 -3.68 -4.40 -10.91
CA ILE A 42 -3.29 -3.27 -11.77
C ILE A 42 -1.80 -3.00 -11.59
N ASP A 43 -1.18 -2.46 -12.64
CA ASP A 43 0.15 -1.86 -12.55
C ASP A 43 0.08 -0.57 -11.70
N VAL A 44 1.13 -0.31 -10.92
CA VAL A 44 1.34 0.94 -10.19
C VAL A 44 2.69 1.53 -10.60
N PRO A 45 2.74 2.70 -11.24
CA PRO A 45 1.59 3.42 -11.79
C PRO A 45 0.90 2.67 -12.95
N PRO A 46 -0.38 2.96 -13.27
CA PRO A 46 -1.15 2.24 -14.30
C PRO A 46 -0.79 2.65 -15.74
N ALA A 47 -0.03 3.73 -15.90
CA ALA A 47 0.55 4.21 -17.14
C ALA A 47 1.86 4.94 -16.82
N ASP A 48 2.68 5.17 -17.84
CA ASP A 48 3.87 6.01 -17.70
C ASP A 48 3.44 7.40 -17.24
N ASN A 49 4.09 7.95 -16.21
CA ASN A 49 3.74 9.27 -15.71
C ASN A 49 4.96 10.15 -15.40
N SER A 50 4.72 11.45 -15.32
CA SER A 50 5.78 12.42 -15.06
C SER A 50 6.25 12.35 -13.61
N ALA A 51 7.56 12.25 -13.41
CA ALA A 51 8.20 12.36 -12.09
C ALA A 51 8.32 13.81 -11.59
N MET A 52 8.18 14.79 -12.47
CA MET A 52 8.43 16.21 -12.19
C MET A 52 7.40 17.13 -12.88
N ASP A 53 7.32 18.38 -12.43
CA ASP A 53 6.62 19.44 -13.15
C ASP A 53 7.52 19.97 -14.27
N GLY A 54 6.97 20.13 -15.49
CA GLY A 54 7.83 20.38 -16.63
C GLY A 54 7.15 20.38 -17.99
N TYR A 55 7.91 19.95 -18.97
CA TYR A 55 7.48 19.82 -20.36
C TYR A 55 7.80 18.42 -20.87
N THR A 56 6.80 17.72 -21.41
CA THR A 56 7.00 16.45 -22.08
C THR A 56 7.02 16.63 -23.59
N PHE A 57 7.90 15.89 -24.26
CA PHE A 57 8.18 16.03 -25.69
C PHE A 57 8.80 14.76 -26.28
N CYS A 58 8.89 14.70 -27.61
CA CYS A 58 9.69 13.73 -28.34
C CYS A 58 11.14 14.22 -28.46
N TYR A 59 12.11 13.45 -27.96
CA TYR A 59 13.54 13.85 -28.01
C TYR A 59 14.04 14.11 -29.43
N LYS A 60 13.63 13.27 -30.39
CA LYS A 60 14.04 13.39 -31.80
C LYS A 60 13.55 14.72 -32.37
N ASP A 61 12.28 15.03 -32.18
CA ASP A 61 11.66 16.26 -32.67
C ASP A 61 12.31 17.49 -32.02
N ALA A 62 12.60 17.42 -30.72
CA ALA A 62 13.35 18.48 -30.03
C ALA A 62 14.75 18.68 -30.65
N SER A 63 15.50 17.60 -30.88
CA SER A 63 16.83 17.69 -31.48
C SER A 63 16.81 18.28 -32.90
N GLU A 64 15.80 17.96 -33.71
CA GLU A 64 15.64 18.51 -35.07
C GLU A 64 15.27 20.01 -35.06
N ASN A 65 14.62 20.48 -33.99
CA ASN A 65 14.18 21.86 -33.80
C ASN A 65 15.04 22.66 -32.80
N GLN A 66 16.30 22.26 -32.59
CA GLN A 66 17.24 22.95 -31.69
C GLN A 66 16.71 23.14 -30.25
N PHE A 67 15.88 22.19 -29.77
CA PHE A 67 15.23 22.20 -28.47
C PHE A 67 14.28 23.38 -28.23
N ILE A 68 13.75 23.98 -29.30
CA ILE A 68 12.73 25.03 -29.22
C ILE A 68 11.45 24.47 -29.85
N LEU A 69 10.43 24.21 -29.04
CA LEU A 69 9.17 23.60 -29.48
C LEU A 69 7.97 24.47 -29.10
N ALA A 70 6.95 24.52 -29.95
CA ALA A 70 5.68 25.14 -29.61
C ALA A 70 4.97 24.33 -28.50
N VAL A 71 4.33 25.01 -27.55
CA VAL A 71 3.56 24.33 -26.50
C VAL A 71 2.14 24.07 -27.01
N SER A 72 1.81 22.82 -27.34
CA SER A 72 0.54 22.45 -27.98
C SER A 72 -0.56 22.08 -26.98
N GLN A 73 -0.20 21.66 -25.77
CA GLN A 73 -1.16 21.18 -24.79
C GLN A 73 -0.68 21.34 -23.34
N ARG A 74 -1.63 21.20 -22.40
CA ARG A 74 -1.39 21.21 -20.96
C ARG A 74 -2.06 20.00 -20.31
N ILE A 75 -1.28 19.17 -19.62
CA ILE A 75 -1.69 17.88 -19.09
C ILE A 75 -1.59 17.89 -17.55
N PRO A 76 -2.67 18.26 -16.82
CA PRO A 76 -2.74 18.11 -15.38
C PRO A 76 -2.89 16.65 -14.95
N ALA A 77 -2.47 16.33 -13.72
CA ALA A 77 -2.74 15.02 -13.12
C ALA A 77 -4.24 14.73 -13.06
N GLY A 78 -4.62 13.48 -13.34
CA GLY A 78 -6.02 13.05 -13.38
C GLY A 78 -6.77 13.34 -14.69
N SER A 79 -6.08 13.90 -15.70
CA SER A 79 -6.62 14.02 -17.06
C SER A 79 -6.03 12.96 -17.98
N SER A 80 -6.82 12.46 -18.93
CA SER A 80 -6.33 11.61 -20.01
C SER A 80 -5.71 12.49 -21.10
N PRO A 81 -4.42 12.36 -21.41
CA PRO A 81 -3.80 13.17 -22.43
C PRO A 81 -4.23 12.75 -23.84
N THR A 82 -4.24 13.71 -24.76
CA THR A 82 -4.26 13.40 -26.20
C THR A 82 -2.85 13.14 -26.70
N ARG A 83 -2.73 12.41 -27.83
CA ARG A 83 -1.45 12.24 -28.53
C ARG A 83 -0.75 13.58 -28.71
N LEU A 84 0.55 13.63 -28.43
CA LEU A 84 1.37 14.81 -28.66
C LEU A 84 1.55 15.05 -30.16
N GLU A 85 1.28 16.28 -30.60
CA GLU A 85 1.56 16.70 -31.97
C GLU A 85 3.08 16.69 -32.23
N SER A 86 3.50 16.11 -33.36
CA SER A 86 4.94 16.03 -33.71
C SER A 86 5.53 17.43 -33.86
N GLY A 87 6.74 17.63 -33.37
CA GLY A 87 7.39 18.95 -33.33
C GLY A 87 6.86 19.89 -32.25
N THR A 88 6.08 19.40 -31.28
CA THR A 88 5.54 20.21 -30.18
C THR A 88 5.93 19.65 -28.81
N ALA A 89 5.74 20.47 -27.78
CA ALA A 89 5.86 20.08 -26.38
C ALA A 89 4.53 20.25 -25.65
N ALA A 90 4.36 19.51 -24.57
CA ALA A 90 3.21 19.61 -23.68
C ALA A 90 3.66 20.05 -22.29
N ARG A 91 2.99 21.05 -21.73
CA ARG A 91 3.15 21.38 -20.31
C ARG A 91 2.58 20.22 -19.49
N ILE A 92 3.36 19.62 -18.60
CA ILE A 92 2.96 18.44 -17.82
C ILE A 92 3.29 18.65 -16.34
N PHE A 93 2.50 18.02 -15.46
CA PHE A 93 2.66 18.09 -14.01
C PHE A 93 2.96 16.70 -13.43
N THR A 94 3.54 16.68 -12.24
CA THR A 94 3.91 15.48 -11.50
C THR A 94 2.71 14.54 -11.36
N GLY A 95 2.90 13.27 -11.73
CA GLY A 95 1.87 12.23 -11.71
C GLY A 95 0.89 12.26 -12.90
N ALA A 96 1.00 13.22 -13.82
CA ALA A 96 0.23 13.21 -15.06
C ALA A 96 0.77 12.16 -16.04
N GLU A 97 -0.13 11.52 -16.77
CA GLU A 97 0.19 10.48 -17.76
C GLU A 97 0.99 11.07 -18.94
N ILE A 98 2.00 10.33 -19.41
CA ILE A 98 2.79 10.72 -20.58
C ILE A 98 1.94 10.52 -21.84
N PRO A 99 1.74 11.56 -22.68
CA PRO A 99 0.98 11.44 -23.92
C PRO A 99 1.69 10.51 -24.91
N GLU A 100 0.91 9.80 -25.73
CA GLU A 100 1.46 9.06 -26.85
C GLU A 100 2.28 10.00 -27.76
N GLY A 101 3.48 9.57 -28.16
CA GLY A 101 4.39 10.37 -28.99
C GLY A 101 5.43 11.17 -28.20
N ALA A 102 5.36 11.20 -26.87
CA ALA A 102 6.42 11.75 -26.02
C ALA A 102 7.28 10.63 -25.39
N ASN A 103 8.55 10.94 -25.12
CA ASN A 103 9.49 10.03 -24.47
C ASN A 103 10.50 10.75 -23.55
N CYS A 104 10.27 12.02 -23.25
CA CYS A 104 11.09 12.81 -22.34
C CYS A 104 10.23 13.72 -21.47
N VAL A 105 10.72 14.04 -20.27
CA VAL A 105 10.23 15.17 -19.46
C VAL A 105 11.41 16.05 -19.04
N ALA A 106 11.39 17.32 -19.45
CA ALA A 106 12.32 18.34 -18.96
C ALA A 106 11.69 19.10 -17.79
N MET A 107 12.46 19.24 -16.70
CA MET A 107 12.06 20.00 -15.52
C MET A 107 11.82 21.47 -15.89
N GLN A 108 10.73 22.06 -15.38
CA GLN A 108 10.38 23.45 -15.67
C GLN A 108 11.49 24.43 -15.27
N GLU A 109 12.26 24.11 -14.23
CA GLU A 109 13.37 24.92 -13.71
C GLU A 109 14.50 25.06 -14.74
N ASN A 110 14.60 24.12 -15.68
CA ASN A 110 15.59 24.10 -16.75
C ASN A 110 15.01 24.56 -18.10
N CYS A 111 13.78 25.06 -18.13
CA CYS A 111 13.10 25.48 -19.34
C CYS A 111 12.78 26.97 -19.29
N SER A 112 12.66 27.61 -20.45
CA SER A 112 12.20 29.00 -20.57
C SER A 112 11.08 29.08 -21.59
N GLU A 113 9.91 29.55 -21.17
CA GLU A 113 8.77 29.76 -22.07
C GLU A 113 8.81 31.18 -22.64
N ILE A 114 8.69 31.29 -23.97
CA ILE A 114 8.74 32.54 -24.73
C ILE A 114 7.68 32.46 -25.83
N ASP A 115 6.70 33.38 -25.81
CA ASP A 115 5.70 33.55 -26.86
C ASP A 115 4.99 32.25 -27.31
N GLY A 116 4.62 31.39 -26.35
CA GLY A 116 3.92 30.12 -26.62
C GLY A 116 4.83 28.98 -27.10
N SER A 117 6.14 29.20 -27.14
CA SER A 117 7.15 28.17 -27.32
C SER A 117 7.95 27.96 -26.04
N VAL A 118 8.55 26.78 -25.89
CA VAL A 118 9.45 26.46 -24.80
C VAL A 118 10.85 26.14 -25.33
N VAL A 119 11.85 26.78 -24.73
CA VAL A 119 13.25 26.41 -24.86
C VAL A 119 13.51 25.32 -23.81
N LEU A 120 13.73 24.10 -24.30
CA LEU A 120 13.99 22.91 -23.49
C LEU A 120 15.49 22.78 -23.19
N ASP A 121 15.82 22.12 -22.08
CA ASP A 121 17.20 21.77 -21.77
C ASP A 121 17.72 20.74 -22.78
N SER A 122 18.71 21.15 -23.58
CA SER A 122 19.43 20.26 -24.51
C SER A 122 20.09 19.03 -23.84
N LYS A 123 20.25 19.05 -22.52
CA LYS A 123 20.77 17.93 -21.71
C LYS A 123 19.67 16.97 -21.23
N ALA A 124 18.42 17.14 -21.66
CA ALA A 124 17.37 16.19 -21.38
C ALA A 124 17.76 14.77 -21.81
N VAL A 125 17.32 13.78 -21.05
CA VAL A 125 17.65 12.36 -21.27
C VAL A 125 16.39 11.65 -21.77
N ILE A 126 16.54 10.75 -22.75
CA ILE A 126 15.47 9.85 -23.20
C ILE A 126 14.98 9.03 -22.00
N ASP A 127 13.67 8.94 -21.83
CA ASP A 127 12.98 8.34 -20.68
C ASP A 127 13.31 9.02 -19.33
N GLY A 128 13.99 10.17 -19.36
CA GLY A 128 14.33 10.96 -18.19
C GLY A 128 13.08 11.59 -17.55
N ASN A 129 13.02 11.51 -16.22
CA ASN A 129 11.91 11.99 -15.40
C ASN A 129 10.54 11.37 -15.76
N ILE A 130 10.53 10.17 -16.35
CA ILE A 130 9.35 9.35 -16.55
C ILE A 130 9.39 8.20 -15.54
N ARG A 131 8.28 7.95 -14.85
CA ARG A 131 8.05 6.76 -14.04
C ARG A 131 7.31 5.74 -14.90
N PRO A 132 7.95 4.63 -15.30
CA PRO A 132 7.32 3.65 -16.16
C PRO A 132 6.11 2.99 -15.50
N ARG A 133 5.16 2.54 -16.32
CA ARG A 133 4.04 1.70 -15.90
C ARG A 133 4.55 0.50 -15.10
N GLY A 134 3.95 0.27 -13.95
CA GLY A 134 4.26 -0.89 -13.10
C GLY A 134 5.62 -0.82 -12.40
N GLN A 135 6.31 0.34 -12.40
CA GLN A 135 7.61 0.46 -11.74
C GLN A 135 7.59 0.14 -10.23
N ASP A 136 6.46 0.40 -9.56
CA ASP A 136 6.31 0.18 -8.12
C ASP A 136 5.68 -1.20 -7.86
N VAL A 137 4.63 -1.54 -8.60
CA VAL A 137 3.94 -2.82 -8.54
C VAL A 137 3.55 -3.24 -9.95
N ALA A 138 4.01 -4.40 -10.39
CA ALA A 138 3.53 -5.02 -11.62
C ALA A 138 2.25 -5.82 -11.35
N SER A 139 1.28 -5.71 -12.25
CA SER A 139 0.09 -6.56 -12.27
C SER A 139 0.49 -8.03 -12.27
N GLY A 140 -0.19 -8.84 -11.44
CA GLY A 140 0.13 -10.24 -11.24
C GLY A 140 1.20 -10.52 -10.18
N ALA A 141 1.88 -9.50 -9.65
CA ALA A 141 2.80 -9.69 -8.53
C ALA A 141 2.05 -9.99 -7.22
N THR A 142 2.62 -10.85 -6.37
CA THR A 142 2.15 -11.03 -5.00
C THR A 142 2.54 -9.82 -4.15
N ILE A 143 1.56 -9.03 -3.73
CA ILE A 143 1.77 -7.80 -2.95
C ILE A 143 1.68 -8.01 -1.45
N LEU A 144 0.90 -9.02 -1.02
CA LEU A 144 0.82 -9.46 0.37
C LEU A 144 0.75 -10.99 0.40
N THR A 145 1.45 -11.60 1.33
CA THR A 145 1.46 -13.05 1.50
C THR A 145 0.42 -13.48 2.55
N LYS A 146 -0.14 -14.68 2.36
CA LYS A 146 -0.93 -15.40 3.36
C LYS A 146 -0.23 -15.41 4.72
N GLY A 147 -1.01 -15.27 5.79
CA GLY A 147 -0.49 -15.20 7.17
C GLY A 147 0.06 -13.83 7.57
N ARG A 148 0.06 -12.83 6.68
CA ARG A 148 0.42 -11.46 7.02
C ARG A 148 -0.66 -10.83 7.90
N HIS A 149 -0.22 -10.18 8.97
CA HIS A 149 -1.06 -9.28 9.76
C HIS A 149 -1.33 -7.99 8.98
N ILE A 150 -2.60 -7.63 8.89
CA ILE A 150 -3.04 -6.42 8.20
C ILE A 150 -2.91 -5.23 9.15
N ARG A 151 -1.99 -4.32 8.84
CA ARG A 151 -1.83 -3.03 9.53
C ARG A 151 -2.24 -1.90 8.57
N ALA A 152 -2.14 -0.66 9.02
CA ALA A 152 -2.49 0.51 8.21
C ALA A 152 -1.78 0.54 6.84
N ALA A 153 -0.51 0.12 6.77
CA ALA A 153 0.24 0.07 5.52
C ALA A 153 -0.33 -0.96 4.54
N GLU A 154 -0.62 -2.18 5.00
CA GLU A 154 -1.25 -3.21 4.18
C GLU A 154 -2.66 -2.80 3.72
N MET A 155 -3.44 -2.14 4.57
CA MET A 155 -4.74 -1.57 4.19
C MET A 155 -4.60 -0.55 3.06
N GLY A 156 -3.60 0.34 3.14
CA GLY A 156 -3.30 1.32 2.10
C GLY A 156 -2.94 0.66 0.76
N LEU A 157 -2.13 -0.41 0.80
CA LEU A 157 -1.74 -1.17 -0.39
C LEU A 157 -2.94 -1.91 -1.01
N LEU A 158 -3.82 -2.50 -0.20
CA LEU A 158 -5.07 -3.10 -0.69
C LEU A 158 -5.94 -2.04 -1.39
N ALA A 159 -6.13 -0.90 -0.73
CA ALA A 159 -6.94 0.19 -1.26
C ALA A 159 -6.35 0.78 -2.56
N SER A 160 -5.02 0.91 -2.67
CA SER A 160 -4.37 1.41 -3.89
C SER A 160 -4.53 0.48 -5.08
N GLN A 161 -4.78 -0.81 -4.86
CA GLN A 161 -5.15 -1.77 -5.90
C GLN A 161 -6.66 -1.81 -6.20
N GLY A 162 -7.46 -0.94 -5.57
CA GLY A 162 -8.93 -0.96 -5.69
C GLY A 162 -9.61 -2.12 -4.96
N ILE A 163 -8.91 -2.82 -4.08
CA ILE A 163 -9.46 -3.94 -3.31
C ILE A 163 -10.26 -3.40 -2.13
N ASN A 164 -11.55 -3.73 -2.06
CA ASN A 164 -12.45 -3.28 -0.99
C ASN A 164 -12.82 -4.36 0.02
N LYS A 165 -12.57 -5.63 -0.30
CA LYS A 165 -12.79 -6.79 0.55
C LYS A 165 -11.60 -7.71 0.50
N VAL A 166 -11.34 -8.39 1.61
CA VAL A 166 -10.18 -9.26 1.76
C VAL A 166 -10.54 -10.52 2.55
N SER A 167 -9.96 -11.64 2.14
CA SER A 167 -10.13 -12.93 2.82
C SER A 167 -9.17 -13.01 4.00
N VAL A 168 -9.72 -13.16 5.21
CA VAL A 168 -8.97 -13.25 6.46
C VAL A 168 -9.40 -14.48 7.23
N TYR A 169 -8.53 -14.95 8.12
CA TYR A 169 -8.93 -15.94 9.10
C TYR A 169 -9.88 -15.33 10.12
N GLN A 170 -10.91 -16.08 10.51
CA GLN A 170 -11.77 -15.74 11.64
C GLN A 170 -10.95 -15.56 12.92
N ARG A 171 -11.45 -14.74 13.84
CA ARG A 171 -10.80 -14.56 15.14
C ARG A 171 -10.73 -15.88 15.89
N LEU A 172 -9.60 -16.11 16.56
CA LEU A 172 -9.48 -17.24 17.48
C LEU A 172 -10.41 -17.01 18.66
N LYS A 173 -11.21 -18.03 19.00
CA LYS A 173 -12.10 -18.01 20.15
C LYS A 173 -11.40 -18.62 21.35
N VAL A 174 -11.27 -17.87 22.44
CA VAL A 174 -10.55 -18.31 23.65
C VAL A 174 -11.44 -18.22 24.87
N ALA A 175 -11.81 -19.37 25.42
CA ALA A 175 -12.53 -19.44 26.69
C ALA A 175 -11.57 -19.27 27.87
N VAL A 176 -11.83 -18.29 28.73
CA VAL A 176 -11.07 -18.03 29.96
C VAL A 176 -11.94 -18.35 31.17
N PHE A 177 -11.40 -19.15 32.09
CA PHE A 177 -12.02 -19.42 33.38
C PHE A 177 -10.96 -19.48 34.47
N SER A 178 -11.34 -19.05 35.68
CA SER A 178 -10.54 -19.16 36.90
C SER A 178 -11.17 -20.19 37.84
N THR A 179 -10.35 -20.87 38.63
CA THR A 179 -10.77 -21.84 39.64
C THR A 179 -9.92 -21.69 40.89
N GLY A 180 -10.56 -21.77 42.06
CA GLY A 180 -9.93 -21.62 43.37
C GLY A 180 -10.94 -21.12 44.40
N ASP A 181 -11.09 -21.82 45.53
CA ASP A 181 -12.02 -21.45 46.60
C ASP A 181 -11.63 -20.11 47.27
N GLU A 182 -10.36 -19.71 47.12
CA GLU A 182 -9.83 -18.44 47.55
C GLU A 182 -10.22 -17.27 46.64
N LEU A 183 -10.64 -17.52 45.39
CA LEU A 183 -10.84 -16.45 44.41
C LEU A 183 -12.23 -15.81 44.54
N ILE A 184 -12.26 -14.49 44.54
CA ILE A 184 -13.49 -13.69 44.46
C ILE A 184 -13.39 -12.61 43.37
N GLU A 185 -14.51 -12.30 42.73
CA GLU A 185 -14.58 -11.26 41.69
C GLU A 185 -14.49 -9.85 42.29
N SER A 186 -13.90 -8.94 41.51
CA SER A 186 -13.79 -7.52 41.88
C SER A 186 -15.19 -6.89 42.06
N GLY A 187 -15.35 -6.06 43.09
CA GLY A 187 -16.63 -5.44 43.45
C GLY A 187 -17.39 -6.17 44.56
N HIS A 188 -17.01 -7.39 44.92
CA HIS A 188 -17.50 -8.06 46.13
C HIS A 188 -16.62 -7.74 47.35
N LYS A 189 -17.17 -7.94 48.55
CA LYS A 189 -16.42 -7.77 49.81
C LYS A 189 -15.55 -8.99 50.06
N LEU A 190 -14.24 -8.78 50.22
CA LEU A 190 -13.28 -9.80 50.58
C LEU A 190 -13.58 -10.43 51.96
N GLN A 191 -13.56 -11.76 52.04
CA GLN A 191 -13.60 -12.51 53.31
C GLN A 191 -12.21 -13.04 53.70
N SER A 192 -12.09 -13.54 54.92
CA SER A 192 -10.84 -14.18 55.39
C SER A 192 -10.48 -15.38 54.51
N GLY A 193 -9.23 -15.45 54.06
CA GLY A 193 -8.75 -16.51 53.17
C GLY A 193 -9.04 -16.30 51.68
N GLN A 194 -9.72 -15.21 51.31
CA GLN A 194 -9.99 -14.86 49.92
C GLN A 194 -9.01 -13.83 49.36
N ILE A 195 -8.82 -13.86 48.05
CA ILE A 195 -8.09 -12.89 47.23
C ILE A 195 -8.89 -12.57 45.96
N TYR A 196 -8.68 -11.39 45.39
CA TYR A 196 -9.36 -11.03 44.14
C TYR A 196 -8.77 -11.75 42.93
N ASN A 197 -9.63 -12.17 42.01
CA ASN A 197 -9.24 -12.72 40.72
C ASN A 197 -8.66 -11.61 39.80
N SER A 198 -7.34 -11.43 39.85
CA SER A 198 -6.63 -10.45 39.01
C SER A 198 -6.25 -10.99 37.63
N ASN A 199 -6.09 -12.30 37.50
CA ASN A 199 -5.60 -12.92 36.26
C ASN A 199 -6.64 -12.88 35.14
N GLN A 200 -7.92 -13.14 35.45
CA GLN A 200 -8.96 -13.14 34.44
C GLN A 200 -9.09 -11.80 33.71
N PRO A 201 -9.27 -10.64 34.36
CA PRO A 201 -9.35 -9.36 33.65
C PRO A 201 -8.06 -9.01 32.89
N MET A 202 -6.88 -9.38 33.42
CA MET A 202 -5.61 -9.21 32.71
C MET A 202 -5.55 -10.03 31.42
N LEU A 203 -5.89 -11.32 31.48
CA LEU A 203 -5.91 -12.22 30.32
C LEU A 203 -6.93 -11.76 29.27
N MET A 204 -8.12 -11.33 29.68
CA MET A 204 -9.13 -10.78 28.77
C MET A 204 -8.61 -9.52 28.04
N GLY A 205 -7.85 -8.66 28.73
CA GLY A 205 -7.20 -7.51 28.12
C GLY A 205 -6.18 -7.92 27.05
N LEU A 206 -5.29 -8.86 27.38
CA LEU A 206 -4.29 -9.37 26.44
C LEU A 206 -4.91 -10.03 25.20
N LEU A 207 -5.98 -10.82 25.37
CA LEU A 207 -6.69 -11.45 24.25
C LEU A 207 -7.32 -10.41 23.33
N LYS A 208 -7.89 -9.34 23.89
CA LYS A 208 -8.46 -8.23 23.13
C LYS A 208 -7.39 -7.49 22.32
N ASP A 209 -6.21 -7.24 22.89
CA ASP A 209 -5.10 -6.60 22.18
C ASP A 209 -4.56 -7.46 21.03
N LEU A 210 -4.75 -8.78 21.10
CA LEU A 210 -4.43 -9.75 20.04
C LEU A 210 -5.56 -9.97 19.02
N ASP A 211 -6.65 -9.20 19.10
CA ASP A 211 -7.86 -9.34 18.26
C ASP A 211 -8.51 -10.74 18.32
N MET A 212 -8.53 -11.35 19.50
CA MET A 212 -9.23 -12.62 19.76
C MET A 212 -10.65 -12.40 20.29
N GLU A 213 -11.53 -13.40 20.10
CA GLU A 213 -12.90 -13.43 20.62
C GLU A 213 -12.98 -14.22 21.95
#